data_AF-A0A933XJN0-F1
#
_entry.id   AF-A0A933XJN0-F1
#
_cell.length_a   1.000
_cell.length_b   1.000
_cell.length_c   1.000
_cell.angle_alpha   90.00
_cell.angle_beta   90.00
_cell.angle_gamma   90.00
#
_symmetry.space_group_name_H-M   'P 1'
#
loop_
_entity.id
_entity.type
_entity.pdbx_description
1 polymer ?
#
loop_
_entity_poly.entity_id
_entity_poly.type
_entity_poly.pdbx_seq_one_letter_code
_entity_poly.pdbx_strand_id
1 'polypeptide(L)' 'MDINYMLKVQDAKAVDIQKALQAAGIKVTSITEIHKEKGAEAVQAAPQGNA' A
#
# COMPACT_ATOMS: atom_id res chain seq x y z
N MET A 1 6.29 12.96 11.41
CA MET A 1 6.42 11.51 11.58
C MET A 1 5.58 10.90 10.49
N ASP A 2 6.23 10.42 9.45
CA ASP A 2 5.58 10.01 8.21
C ASP A 2 5.45 8.49 8.24
N ILE A 3 4.31 8.03 8.74
CA ILE A 3 4.01 6.60 8.88
C ILE A 3 3.28 6.15 7.62
N ASN A 4 3.87 5.21 6.90
CA ASN A 4 3.28 4.62 5.71
C ASN A 4 2.53 3.34 6.07
N TYR A 5 1.32 3.18 5.53
CA TYR A 5 0.50 1.98 5.69
C TYR A 5 0.35 1.26 4.35
N MET A 6 0.43 -0.08 4.36
CA MET A 6 0.14 -0.91 3.18
C MET A 6 -1.24 -1.53 3.33
N LEU A 7 -2.13 -1.26 2.37
CA LEU A 7 -3.47 -1.82 2.32
C LEU A 7 -3.52 -2.93 1.26
N LYS A 8 -3.96 -4.13 1.65
CA LYS A 8 -4.28 -5.22 0.72
C LYS A 8 -5.80 -5.30 0.60
N VAL A 9 -6.31 -5.27 -0.62
CA VAL A 9 -7.74 -5.35 -0.93
C VAL A 9 -7.98 -6.43 -1.97
N GLN A 10 -9.15 -7.05 -1.92
CA GLN A 10 -9.65 -7.93 -2.97
C GLN A 10 -10.65 -7.17 -3.82
N ASP A 11 -10.54 -7.32 -5.15
CA ASP A 11 -11.52 -6.82 -6.14
C ASP A 11 -11.87 -5.32 -6.06
N ALA A 12 -11.02 -4.51 -5.42
CA ALA A 12 -11.23 -3.07 -5.29
C ALA A 12 -10.37 -2.29 -6.28
N LYS A 13 -10.98 -1.29 -6.94
CA LYS A 13 -10.25 -0.34 -7.77
C LYS A 13 -9.68 0.78 -6.91
N ALA A 14 -8.61 1.42 -7.37
CA ALA A 14 -8.00 2.56 -6.67
C ALA A 14 -9.01 3.66 -6.30
N VAL A 15 -10.02 3.90 -7.15
CA VAL A 15 -11.10 4.88 -6.92
C VAL A 15 -11.95 4.53 -5.71
N ASP A 16 -12.28 3.25 -5.51
CA ASP A 16 -13.11 2.81 -4.40
C ASP A 16 -12.36 2.93 -3.07
N ILE A 17 -11.07 2.57 -3.08
CA ILE A 17 -10.16 2.73 -1.93
C ILE A 17 -10.07 4.21 -1.55
N GLN A 18 -9.88 5.08 -2.54
CA GLN A 18 -9.78 6.52 -2.31
C GLN A 18 -11.05 7.07 -1.68
N LYS A 19 -12.22 6.72 -2.21
CA LYS A 19 -13.52 7.15 -1.66
C LYS A 19 -13.74 6.65 -0.24
N ALA A 20 -13.43 5.39 0.05
CA ALA A 20 -13.60 4.81 1.38
C ALA A 20 -12.71 5.50 2.43
N LEU A 21 -11.43 5.73 2.10
CA LEU A 21 -10.50 6.44 2.98
C LEU A 21 -10.92 7.90 3.19
N GLN A 22 -11.36 8.59 2.13
CA GLN A 22 -11.89 9.95 2.24
C GLN A 22 -13.16 10.01 3.10
N ALA A 23 -14.08 9.05 2.96
CA ALA A 23 -15.30 8.98 3.77
C ALA A 23 -14.99 8.75 5.26
N ALA A 24 -13.88 8.09 5.57
CA ALA A 24 -13.35 7.93 6.93
C ALA A 24 -12.57 9.15 7.45
N GLY A 25 -12.47 10.24 6.67
CA GLY A 25 -11.71 11.44 7.03
C GLY A 25 -10.19 11.30 6.85
N ILE A 26 -9.73 10.25 6.17
CA ILE A 26 -8.31 10.00 5.93
C ILE A 26 -7.88 10.72 4.65
N LYS A 27 -6.91 11.62 4.77
CA LYS A 27 -6.31 12.32 3.63
C LYS A 27 -5.31 11.42 2.92
N VAL A 28 -5.71 10.87 1.77
CA VAL A 28 -4.83 10.08 0.91
C VAL A 28 -3.94 11.00 0.08
N THR A 29 -2.62 10.88 0.24
CA THR A 29 -1.62 11.71 -0.48
C THR A 29 -1.04 11.00 -1.69
N SER A 30 -0.95 9.67 -1.65
CA SER A 30 -0.45 8.84 -2.76
C SER A 30 -1.05 7.43 -2.65
N ILE A 31 -1.38 6.83 -3.80
CA ILE A 31 -1.82 5.44 -3.92
C ILE A 31 -0.86 4.75 -4.89
N THR A 32 -0.21 3.68 -4.45
CA THR A 32 0.64 2.84 -5.31
C THR A 32 -0.08 1.53 -5.59
N GLU A 33 -0.42 1.30 -6.85
CA GLU A 33 -1.01 0.03 -7.28
C GLU A 33 0.10 -1.01 -7.45
N ILE A 34 0.10 -2.05 -6.62
CA ILE A 34 1.08 -3.14 -6.70
C ILE A 34 0.42 -4.31 -7.42
N HIS A 35 0.79 -4.52 -8.68
CA HIS A 35 0.42 -5.72 -9.44
C HIS A 35 1.27 -6.89 -8.94
N LYS A 36 0.76 -7.66 -7.99
CA LYS A 36 1.38 -8.94 -7.63
C LYS A 36 0.82 -10.02 -8.54
N GLU A 37 1.56 -10.38 -9.58
CA GLU A 37 1.34 -11.68 -10.20
C GLU A 37 1.40 -12.76 -9.10
N LYS A 38 0.45 -13.70 -9.16
CA LYS A 38 0.30 -14.82 -8.23
C LYS A 38 1.58 -15.67 -8.25
N GLY A 39 2.60 -15.27 -7.49
CA GLY A 39 3.93 -15.89 -7.48
C GLY A 39 5.07 -15.02 -6.95
N ALA A 40 4.92 -13.69 -6.90
CA ALA A 40 5.98 -12.80 -6.42
C ALA A 40 5.86 -12.46 -4.92
N GLU A 41 5.94 -13.49 -4.07
CA GLU A 41 6.32 -13.34 -2.66
C GLU A 41 7.79 -13.75 -2.48
N ALA A 42 8.68 -12.95 -3.06
CA ALA A 42 10.07 -12.80 -2.68
C ALA A 42 10.43 -11.43 -3.25
N VAL A 43 10.62 -10.35 -2.50
CA VAL A 43 11.61 -10.18 -1.45
C VAL A 43 11.16 -8.97 -0.61
N GLN A 44 10.88 -9.18 0.68
CA GLN A 44 11.07 -8.14 1.69
C GLN A 44 11.66 -8.80 2.93
N ALA A 45 12.99 -8.70 3.08
CA ALA A 45 13.67 -8.50 4.35
C ALA A 45 15.19 -8.49 4.16
N ALA A 46 15.79 -7.29 4.16
CA ALA A 46 17.06 -7.05 4.86
C ALA A 46 17.29 -5.53 5.01
N PRO A 47 17.16 -4.97 6.21
CA PRO A 47 17.86 -3.76 6.61
C PRO A 47 19.11 -4.15 7.41
N GLN A 48 20.32 -3.90 6.90
CA GLN A 48 21.59 -3.74 7.65
C GLN A 48 22.77 -3.73 6.65
N GLY A 49 23.77 -2.85 6.72
CA GLY A 49 24.07 -1.81 7.68
C GLY A 49 25.16 -0.89 7.10
N ASN A 50 25.21 0.33 7.63
CA ASN A 50 26.29 1.27 7.39
C ASN A 50 27.49 0.84 8.26
N ALA A 51 28.62 0.49 7.64
CA ALA A 51 29.92 0.35 8.30
C ALA A 51 31.03 0.76 7.33
#